data_AF-A0A182TY60-F1
#
_entry.id   AF-A0A182TY60-F1
#
_cell.length_a   1.000
_cell.length_b   1.000
_cell.length_c   1.000
_cell.angle_alpha   90.00
_cell.angle_beta   90.00
_cell.angle_gamma   90.00
#
_symmetry.space_group_name_H-M   'P 1'
#
loop_
_entity.id
_entity.type
_entity.pdbx_description
1 polymer ?
#
loop_
_entity_poly.entity_id
_entity_poly.type
_entity_poly.pdbx_seq_one_letter_code
_entity_poly.pdbx_strand_id
1 'polypeptide(L)'
;MLKWFNVTRSLAPFAPRPVRWYSDAVVASTSQAAVNQPHRVGVPDKLYSRVELQMKGIDPEVMKSYALYAKTAAEHLDIEVGKHWTLRKAVKDRLTLLKSVHIYKKHRVQYEVRNYYRFMHFHKLTGSTLDTFLEYIERNLPEGIALKVTKVELQELPEHLRK
;
A
#
# COMPACT_ATOMS: atom_id res chain seq x y z
N MET A 1 27.48 4.05 64.88
CA MET A 1 28.84 4.65 64.80
C MET A 1 29.60 3.97 63.67
N LEU A 2 30.29 4.78 62.87
CA LEU A 2 31.00 4.49 61.63
C LEU A 2 31.89 3.24 61.66
N LYS A 3 31.91 2.48 60.55
CA LYS A 3 33.15 2.06 59.88
C LYS A 3 32.96 2.05 58.36
N TRP A 4 33.77 2.87 57.69
CA TRP A 4 34.01 2.84 56.25
C TRP A 4 34.74 1.56 55.85
N PHE A 5 34.35 0.98 54.72
CA PHE A 5 35.20 0.09 53.94
C PHE A 5 35.23 0.58 52.50
N ASN A 6 36.42 1.00 52.08
CA ASN A 6 36.78 1.31 50.70
C ASN A 6 36.84 0.01 49.90
N VAL A 7 36.14 -0.04 48.77
CA VAL A 7 36.40 -1.01 47.70
C VAL A 7 36.78 -0.22 46.45
N THR A 8 38.08 -0.22 46.18
CA THR A 8 38.67 0.22 44.92
C THR A 8 38.30 -0.78 43.82
N ARG A 9 37.45 -0.36 42.87
CA ARG A 9 37.19 -1.13 41.64
C ARG A 9 37.99 -0.50 40.51
N SER A 10 39.03 -1.19 40.08
CA SER A 10 39.88 -0.84 38.94
C SER A 10 39.06 -0.80 37.64
N LEU A 11 39.20 0.30 36.89
CA LEU A 11 38.71 0.45 35.52
C LEU A 11 39.57 -0.41 34.56
N ALA A 12 38.96 -1.36 33.86
CA ALA A 12 39.53 -1.95 32.66
C ALA A 12 38.80 -1.36 31.44
N PRO A 13 39.52 -0.84 30.42
CA PRO A 13 38.87 -0.31 29.23
C PRO A 13 38.32 -1.46 28.37
N PHE A 14 37.04 -1.38 28.01
CA PHE A 14 36.42 -2.22 27.01
C PHE A 14 37.04 -1.93 25.64
N ALA A 15 37.88 -2.82 25.14
CA ALA A 15 38.33 -2.79 23.76
C ALA A 15 37.18 -3.24 22.83
N PRO A 16 36.88 -2.52 21.73
CA PRO A 16 35.87 -2.95 20.78
C PRO A 16 36.36 -4.17 20.00
N ARG A 17 35.58 -5.26 20.00
CA ARG A 17 35.82 -6.41 19.14
C ARG A 17 35.42 -6.07 17.70
N PRO A 18 36.26 -6.31 16.68
CA PRO A 18 35.84 -6.15 15.30
C PRO A 18 34.80 -7.22 14.93
N VAL A 19 33.65 -6.78 14.43
CA VAL A 19 32.65 -7.65 13.80
C VAL A 19 33.26 -8.15 12.49
N ARG A 20 33.55 -9.45 12.45
CA ARG A 20 34.08 -10.14 11.28
C ARG A 20 32.92 -10.41 10.32
N TRP A 21 32.81 -9.61 9.27
CA TRP A 21 31.94 -9.91 8.13
C TRP A 21 32.48 -11.14 7.41
N TYR A 22 31.75 -12.25 7.43
CA TYR A 22 32.01 -13.36 6.50
C TYR A 22 31.43 -12.98 5.15
N SER A 23 32.27 -12.54 4.23
CA SER A 23 31.95 -12.47 2.80
C SER A 23 32.35 -13.80 2.16
N ASP A 24 31.44 -14.77 2.14
CA ASP A 24 31.58 -15.90 1.22
C ASP A 24 31.11 -15.43 -0.16
N ALA A 25 32.08 -14.99 -0.97
CA ALA A 25 31.88 -14.84 -2.40
C ALA A 25 31.73 -16.23 -3.01
N VAL A 26 30.49 -16.71 -3.10
CA VAL A 26 30.17 -17.84 -3.98
C VAL A 26 30.25 -17.34 -5.42
N VAL A 27 31.39 -17.60 -6.05
CA VAL A 27 31.56 -17.46 -7.49
C VAL A 27 30.78 -18.59 -8.15
N ALA A 28 29.54 -18.29 -8.55
CA ALA A 28 28.78 -19.16 -9.43
C ALA A 28 29.23 -18.90 -10.88
N SER A 29 30.20 -19.71 -11.33
CA SER A 29 30.61 -19.76 -12.73
C SER A 29 29.60 -20.55 -13.56
N THR A 30 29.11 -19.90 -14.61
CA THR A 30 28.69 -20.49 -15.89
C THR A 30 27.37 -21.28 -15.92
N SER A 31 26.32 -20.63 -16.41
CA SER A 31 25.83 -20.88 -17.78
C SER A 31 24.72 -19.89 -18.11
N GLN A 32 24.95 -19.04 -19.12
CA GLN A 32 23.91 -18.32 -19.83
C GLN A 32 23.07 -19.34 -20.61
N ALA A 33 22.19 -20.04 -19.91
CA ALA A 33 21.05 -20.67 -20.54
C ALA A 33 20.04 -19.55 -20.75
N ALA A 34 19.99 -19.01 -21.98
CA ALA A 34 18.79 -18.33 -22.44
C ALA A 34 17.64 -19.31 -22.22
N VAL A 35 16.88 -19.10 -21.15
CA VAL A 35 15.64 -19.82 -20.91
C VAL A 35 14.68 -19.27 -21.97
N ASN A 36 14.77 -19.83 -23.18
CA ASN A 36 13.65 -19.90 -24.10
C ASN A 36 12.57 -20.68 -23.36
N GLN A 37 11.81 -19.97 -22.53
CA GLN A 37 10.57 -20.51 -22.02
C GLN A 37 9.76 -20.86 -23.27
N PRO A 38 9.25 -22.10 -23.39
CA PRO A 38 8.34 -22.42 -24.47
C PRO A 38 7.20 -21.41 -24.38
N HIS A 39 6.84 -20.77 -25.50
CA HIS A 39 5.61 -20.00 -25.62
C HIS A 39 4.50 -20.93 -25.15
N ARG A 40 4.06 -20.79 -23.90
CA ARG A 40 2.89 -21.47 -23.39
C ARG A 40 1.81 -21.09 -24.39
N VAL A 41 1.20 -22.07 -25.04
CA VAL A 41 0.01 -21.87 -25.85
C VAL A 41 -1.06 -21.39 -24.87
N GLY A 42 -1.03 -20.09 -24.63
CA GLY A 42 -1.49 -19.46 -23.40
C GLY A 42 -2.49 -18.40 -23.80
N VAL A 43 -3.62 -18.42 -23.10
CA VAL A 43 -4.67 -17.40 -23.23
C VAL A 43 -4.00 -16.01 -23.27
N PRO A 44 -4.31 -15.16 -24.27
CA PRO A 44 -3.70 -13.84 -24.36
C PRO A 44 -3.98 -13.06 -23.08
N ASP A 45 -2.99 -12.30 -22.60
CA ASP A 45 -3.14 -11.52 -21.39
C ASP A 45 -4.20 -10.43 -21.58
N LYS A 46 -4.93 -10.14 -20.51
CA LYS A 46 -5.92 -9.07 -20.50
C LYS A 46 -5.21 -7.74 -20.53
N LEU A 47 -5.72 -6.82 -21.34
CA LEU A 47 -5.21 -5.46 -21.40
C LEU A 47 -6.18 -4.52 -20.69
N TYR A 48 -5.65 -3.61 -19.89
CA TYR A 48 -6.40 -2.61 -19.18
C TYR A 48 -6.00 -1.22 -19.67
N SER A 49 -6.96 -0.48 -20.21
CA SER A 49 -6.75 0.91 -20.63
C SER A 49 -6.44 1.78 -19.41
N ARG A 50 -7.24 1.56 -18.35
CA ARG A 50 -7.18 2.31 -17.11
C ARG A 50 -7.56 1.43 -15.94
N VAL A 51 -6.83 1.59 -14.85
CA VAL A 51 -7.21 1.06 -13.53
C VAL A 51 -7.36 2.22 -12.57
N GLU A 52 -8.49 2.27 -11.88
CA GLU A 52 -8.80 3.32 -10.91
C GLU A 52 -8.74 2.72 -9.51
N LEU A 53 -7.85 3.25 -8.67
CA LEU A 53 -7.84 2.95 -7.24
C LEU A 53 -8.58 4.06 -6.51
N GLN A 54 -9.72 3.70 -5.94
CA GLN A 54 -10.49 4.55 -5.04
C GLN A 54 -10.24 4.09 -3.60
N MET A 55 -9.56 4.94 -2.83
CA MET A 55 -9.40 4.75 -1.39
C MET A 55 -10.49 5.52 -0.65
N LYS A 56 -11.05 4.90 0.37
CA LYS A 56 -11.97 5.49 1.34
C LYS A 56 -11.40 5.28 2.74
N GLY A 57 -11.29 6.33 3.53
CA GLY A 57 -10.76 6.22 4.89
C GLY A 57 -11.23 7.34 5.82
N ILE A 58 -10.94 7.20 7.10
CA ILE A 58 -11.27 8.21 8.13
C ILE A 58 -10.15 9.23 8.29
N ASP A 59 -8.89 8.80 8.19
CA ASP A 59 -7.72 9.66 8.35
C ASP A 59 -7.12 10.07 6.99
N PRO A 60 -7.16 11.36 6.63
CA PRO A 60 -6.60 11.84 5.37
C PRO A 60 -5.07 11.73 5.30
N GLU A 61 -4.34 11.77 6.41
CA GLU A 61 -2.88 11.73 6.40
C GLU A 61 -2.36 10.31 6.13
N VAL A 62 -3.02 9.29 6.68
CA VAL A 62 -2.74 7.89 6.34
C VAL A 62 -3.04 7.61 4.87
N MET A 63 -4.14 8.17 4.33
CA MET A 63 -4.42 8.08 2.89
C MET A 63 -3.36 8.81 2.06
N LYS A 64 -2.77 9.89 2.61
CA LYS A 64 -1.73 10.67 1.94
C LYS A 64 -0.45 9.86 1.78
N SER A 65 0.02 9.25 2.88
CA SER A 65 1.22 8.41 2.88
C SER A 65 1.03 7.15 2.03
N TYR A 66 -0.13 6.48 2.14
CA TYR A 66 -0.37 5.25 1.40
C TYR A 66 -0.41 5.45 -0.12
N ALA A 67 -0.98 6.56 -0.60
CA ALA A 67 -0.94 6.81 -2.05
C ALA A 67 0.40 7.39 -2.55
N LEU A 68 1.28 7.88 -1.66
CA LEU A 68 2.69 8.08 -2.00
C LEU A 68 3.36 6.70 -2.20
N TYR A 69 3.15 5.78 -1.26
CA TYR A 69 3.63 4.40 -1.36
C TYR A 69 3.19 3.71 -2.67
N ALA A 70 1.90 3.79 -3.02
CA ALA A 70 1.40 3.21 -4.28
C ALA A 70 1.99 3.88 -5.52
N LYS A 71 2.25 5.20 -5.47
CA LYS A 71 2.92 5.94 -6.57
C LYS A 71 4.36 5.47 -6.74
N THR A 72 5.12 5.34 -5.65
CA THR A 72 6.50 4.86 -5.68
C THR A 72 6.59 3.42 -6.18
N ALA A 73 5.68 2.54 -5.76
CA ALA A 73 5.62 1.17 -6.26
C ALA A 73 5.34 1.13 -7.78
N ALA A 74 4.43 1.98 -8.27
CA ALA A 74 4.15 2.10 -9.69
C ALA A 74 5.36 2.64 -10.49
N GLU A 75 6.09 3.61 -9.94
CA GLU A 75 7.32 4.13 -10.57
C GLU A 75 8.40 3.06 -10.70
N HIS A 76 8.57 2.18 -9.72
CA HIS A 76 9.54 1.07 -9.80
C HIS A 76 9.14 -0.06 -10.75
N LEU A 77 7.85 -0.19 -11.05
CA LEU A 77 7.32 -1.16 -12.03
C LEU A 77 7.11 -0.51 -13.41
N ASP A 78 7.57 0.73 -13.59
CA ASP A 78 7.42 1.53 -14.81
C ASP A 78 5.96 1.65 -15.30
N ILE A 79 5.02 1.71 -14.35
CA ILE A 79 3.59 1.89 -14.63
C ILE A 79 3.30 3.37 -14.81
N GLU A 80 2.55 3.71 -15.87
CA GLU A 80 2.14 5.09 -16.11
C GLU A 80 1.11 5.56 -15.07
N VAL A 81 1.55 6.43 -14.16
CA VAL A 81 0.69 7.06 -13.14
C VAL A 81 -0.05 8.23 -13.79
N GLY A 82 -1.38 8.10 -13.86
CA GLY A 82 -2.27 9.14 -14.35
C GLY A 82 -2.65 10.16 -13.29
N LYS A 83 -3.87 10.69 -13.42
CA LYS A 83 -4.38 11.72 -12.51
C LYS A 83 -4.49 11.19 -11.08
N HIS A 84 -3.95 11.97 -10.16
CA HIS A 84 -4.02 11.73 -8.73
C HIS A 84 -4.79 12.88 -8.06
N TRP A 85 -5.90 12.60 -7.38
CA TRP A 85 -6.72 13.66 -6.79
C TRP A 85 -7.52 13.20 -5.57
N THR A 86 -7.97 14.16 -4.78
CA THR A 86 -8.74 13.95 -3.56
C THR A 86 -10.03 14.77 -3.59
N LEU A 87 -11.05 14.32 -2.88
CA LEU A 87 -12.24 15.13 -2.68
C LEU A 87 -11.91 16.28 -1.72
N ARG A 88 -12.23 17.52 -2.12
CA ARG A 88 -11.85 18.73 -1.36
C ARG A 88 -12.33 18.73 0.10
N LYS A 89 -13.49 18.12 0.36
CA LYS A 89 -14.08 18.02 1.70
C LYS A 89 -14.45 16.57 1.98
N ALA A 90 -14.36 16.18 3.25
CA ALA A 90 -14.88 14.89 3.70
C ALA A 90 -16.39 14.79 3.47
N VAL A 91 -16.85 13.60 3.13
CA VAL A 91 -18.26 13.25 3.22
C VAL A 91 -18.60 13.03 4.69
N LYS A 92 -19.51 13.86 5.21
CA LYS A 92 -19.86 13.90 6.62
C LYS A 92 -21.18 13.19 6.83
N ASP A 93 -21.17 12.14 7.63
CA ASP A 93 -22.38 11.53 8.16
C ASP A 93 -22.60 12.04 9.59
N ARG A 94 -23.80 12.54 9.89
CA ARG A 94 -24.11 13.18 11.19
C ARG A 94 -25.29 12.50 11.83
N LEU A 95 -25.10 12.07 13.08
CA LEU A 95 -26.12 11.44 13.89
C LEU A 95 -26.31 12.23 15.18
N THR A 96 -27.54 12.64 15.47
CA THR A 96 -27.86 13.31 16.73
C THR A 96 -28.61 12.37 17.65
N LEU A 97 -28.04 12.05 18.80
CA LEU A 97 -28.61 11.14 19.79
C LEU A 97 -28.97 11.90 21.08
N LEU A 98 -29.83 11.30 21.89
CA LEU A 98 -30.05 11.77 23.26
C LEU A 98 -28.77 11.59 24.06
N LYS A 99 -28.44 12.57 24.90
CA LYS A 99 -27.29 12.46 25.81
C LYS A 99 -27.56 11.44 26.93
N SER A 100 -28.79 11.40 27.42
CA SER A 100 -29.25 10.46 28.44
C SER A 100 -29.86 9.22 27.82
N VAL A 101 -29.78 8.09 28.52
CA VAL A 101 -30.44 6.84 28.11
C VAL A 101 -31.97 6.98 28.07
N HIS A 102 -32.59 7.77 28.97
CA HIS A 102 -34.05 7.84 29.10
C HIS A 102 -34.59 9.28 29.31
N ILE A 103 -35.78 9.55 28.77
CA ILE A 103 -36.67 10.74 28.89
C ILE A 103 -36.11 12.12 28.49
N TYR A 104 -34.84 12.46 28.75
CA TYR A 104 -34.37 13.84 28.58
C TYR A 104 -34.10 14.24 27.11
N LYS A 105 -35.16 14.62 26.39
CA LYS A 105 -35.12 14.99 24.96
C LYS A 105 -34.34 16.29 24.65
N LYS A 106 -34.27 17.22 25.61
CA LYS A 106 -33.67 18.56 25.42
C LYS A 106 -32.15 18.51 25.25
N HIS A 107 -31.46 17.57 25.90
CA HIS A 107 -30.00 17.46 25.85
C HIS A 107 -29.59 16.40 24.81
N ARG A 108 -28.90 16.83 23.76
CA ARG A 108 -28.48 15.98 22.64
C ARG A 108 -26.98 16.04 22.42
N VAL A 109 -26.42 14.95 21.90
CA VAL A 109 -25.03 14.86 21.44
C VAL A 109 -25.04 14.69 19.94
N GLN A 110 -24.14 15.39 19.24
CA GLN A 110 -23.96 15.26 17.80
C GLN A 110 -22.68 14.45 17.54
N TYR A 111 -22.83 13.34 16.84
CA TYR A 111 -21.72 12.54 16.32
C TYR A 111 -21.54 12.85 14.84
N GLU A 112 -20.30 12.87 14.38
CA GLU A 112 -19.93 13.04 12.97
C GLU A 112 -18.91 11.98 12.59
N VAL A 113 -19.19 11.22 11.53
CA VAL A 113 -18.21 10.34 10.88
C VAL A 113 -17.75 11.02 9.60
N ARG A 114 -16.44 11.20 9.45
CA ARG A 114 -15.82 11.82 8.29
C ARG A 114 -15.20 10.75 7.41
N ASN A 115 -15.67 10.66 6.16
CA ASN A 115 -15.11 9.80 5.15
C ASN A 115 -14.36 10.65 4.11
N TYR A 116 -13.07 10.40 3.96
CA TYR A 116 -12.23 10.99 2.94
C TYR A 116 -12.08 10.03 1.78
N TYR A 117 -11.91 10.59 0.58
CA TYR A 117 -11.76 9.84 -0.66
C TYR A 117 -10.55 10.33 -1.42
N ARG A 118 -9.73 9.40 -1.89
CA ARG A 118 -8.56 9.68 -2.74
C ARG A 118 -8.57 8.72 -3.92
N PHE A 119 -8.29 9.26 -5.09
CA PHE A 119 -8.37 8.57 -6.37
C PHE A 119 -7.01 8.58 -7.03
N MET A 120 -6.60 7.41 -7.53
CA MET A 120 -5.42 7.25 -8.37
C MET A 120 -5.81 6.54 -9.65
N HIS A 121 -5.20 6.94 -10.75
CA HIS A 121 -5.38 6.28 -12.02
C HIS A 121 -4.04 5.74 -12.49
N PHE A 122 -4.06 4.53 -13.02
CA PHE A 122 -2.93 3.89 -13.69
C PHE A 122 -3.34 3.55 -15.10
N HIS A 123 -2.45 3.76 -16.06
CA HIS A 123 -2.71 3.58 -17.48
C HIS A 123 -1.83 2.47 -18.05
N LYS A 124 -2.31 1.87 -19.15
CA LYS A 124 -1.55 0.91 -19.98
C LYS A 124 -0.99 -0.28 -19.18
N LEU A 125 -1.89 -1.03 -18.55
CA LEU A 125 -1.53 -2.20 -17.75
C LEU A 125 -1.91 -3.51 -18.43
N THR A 126 -1.08 -4.53 -18.27
CA THR A 126 -1.45 -5.92 -18.56
C THR A 126 -2.04 -6.58 -17.33
N GLY A 127 -2.77 -7.68 -17.48
CA GLY A 127 -3.41 -8.38 -16.38
C GLY A 127 -2.41 -8.97 -15.39
N SER A 128 -1.38 -9.63 -15.89
CA SER A 128 -0.29 -10.16 -15.06
C SER A 128 0.41 -9.09 -14.22
N THR A 129 0.71 -7.92 -14.81
CA THR A 129 1.35 -6.79 -14.12
C THR A 129 0.41 -6.19 -13.08
N LEU A 130 -0.86 -6.01 -13.45
CA LEU A 130 -1.88 -5.48 -12.55
C LEU A 130 -2.08 -6.38 -11.34
N ASP A 131 -2.16 -7.69 -11.53
CA ASP A 131 -2.39 -8.64 -10.43
C ASP A 131 -1.21 -8.64 -9.46
N THR A 132 0.03 -8.59 -9.97
CA THR A 132 1.24 -8.45 -9.13
C THR A 132 1.26 -7.12 -8.35
N PHE A 133 0.87 -6.04 -9.02
CA PHE A 133 0.79 -4.71 -8.39
C PHE A 133 -0.30 -4.64 -7.32
N LEU A 134 -1.49 -5.17 -7.60
CA LEU A 134 -2.60 -5.23 -6.66
C LEU A 134 -2.28 -6.12 -5.47
N GLU A 135 -1.62 -7.25 -5.69
CA GLU A 135 -1.16 -8.11 -4.61
C GLU A 135 -0.28 -7.35 -3.62
N TYR A 136 0.70 -6.59 -4.12
CA TYR A 136 1.58 -5.80 -3.26
C TYR A 136 0.83 -4.68 -2.52
N ILE A 137 -0.09 -4.01 -3.20
CA ILE A 137 -0.92 -2.95 -2.61
C ILE A 137 -1.84 -3.51 -1.52
N GLU A 138 -2.62 -4.54 -1.84
CA GLU A 138 -3.65 -5.10 -0.95
C GLU A 138 -3.04 -5.75 0.29
N ARG A 139 -1.86 -6.40 0.17
CA ARG A 139 -1.14 -6.95 1.32
C ARG A 139 -0.70 -5.89 2.33
N ASN A 140 -0.43 -4.68 1.86
CA ASN A 140 0.06 -3.58 2.70
C ASN A 140 -1.02 -2.50 2.95
N LEU A 141 -2.29 -2.85 2.78
CA LEU A 141 -3.40 -1.92 3.02
C LEU A 141 -3.50 -1.61 4.53
N PRO A 142 -3.44 -0.34 4.95
CA PRO A 142 -3.50 0.03 6.35
C PRO A 142 -4.91 -0.09 6.92
N GLU A 143 -4.99 -0.20 8.24
CA GLU A 143 -6.27 -0.30 8.97
C GLU A 143 -7.14 0.94 8.75
N GLY A 144 -8.46 0.72 8.65
CA GLY A 144 -9.42 1.81 8.48
C GLY A 144 -9.42 2.46 7.10
N ILE A 145 -8.69 1.90 6.12
CA ILE A 145 -8.82 2.24 4.70
C ILE A 145 -9.50 1.08 3.96
N ALA A 146 -10.54 1.42 3.21
CA ALA A 146 -11.15 0.53 2.23
C ALA A 146 -10.67 0.92 0.83
N LEU A 147 -10.36 -0.11 0.02
CA LEU A 147 -9.87 0.06 -1.34
C LEU A 147 -10.88 -0.53 -2.31
N LYS A 148 -11.25 0.26 -3.33
CA LYS A 148 -12.07 -0.17 -4.47
C LYS A 148 -11.24 -0.04 -5.74
N VAL A 149 -11.09 -1.15 -6.45
CA VAL A 149 -10.42 -1.21 -7.75
C VAL A 149 -11.47 -1.23 -8.85
N THR A 150 -11.44 -0.26 -9.75
CA THR A 150 -12.21 -0.28 -10.99
C THR A 150 -11.28 -0.61 -12.15
N LYS A 151 -11.49 -1.75 -12.80
CA LYS A 151 -10.68 -2.21 -13.92
C LYS A 151 -11.41 -1.91 -15.24
N VAL A 152 -10.77 -1.19 -16.17
CA VAL A 152 -11.32 -0.90 -17.50
C VAL A 152 -10.57 -1.76 -18.54
N GLU A 153 -11.19 -2.88 -18.92
CA GLU A 153 -10.63 -3.84 -19.90
C GLU A 153 -10.72 -3.30 -21.34
N LEU A 154 -9.66 -3.55 -22.10
CA LEU A 154 -9.65 -3.40 -23.56
C LEU A 154 -10.09 -4.73 -24.17
N GLN A 155 -11.18 -4.70 -24.91
CA GLN A 155 -11.69 -5.86 -25.64
C GLN A 155 -11.85 -5.48 -27.11
N GLU A 156 -11.59 -6.46 -27.97
CA GLU A 156 -11.88 -6.31 -29.39
C GLU A 156 -13.39 -6.39 -29.64
N LEU A 157 -13.82 -5.95 -30.82
CA LEU A 157 -15.21 -6.12 -31.23
C LEU A 157 -15.56 -7.61 -31.28
N PRO A 158 -16.70 -8.03 -30.70
CA PRO A 158 -17.17 -9.41 -30.77
C PRO A 158 -17.29 -9.89 -32.22
N GLU A 159 -17.05 -11.18 -32.45
CA GLU A 159 -17.06 -11.78 -33.80
C GLU A 159 -18.35 -11.50 -34.57
N HIS A 160 -19.50 -11.58 -33.89
CA HIS A 160 -20.83 -11.33 -34.47
C HIS A 160 -21.06 -9.90 -34.97
N LEU A 161 -20.20 -8.95 -34.59
CA LEU A 161 -20.27 -7.54 -35.03
C LEU A 161 -19.19 -7.20 -36.06
N ARG A 162 -18.27 -8.12 -36.36
CA ARG A 162 -17.27 -7.95 -37.43
C ARG A 162 -17.96 -8.23 -38.77
N LYS A 163 -18.01 -7.22 -39.64
CA LYS A 163 -18.54 -7.33 -41.00
C LYS A 163 -17.60 -8.12 -41.90
#